data_AF-A0A522W5H8-F1
#
_entry.id   AF-A0A522W5H8-F1
#
_cell.length_a   1.000
_cell.length_b   1.000
_cell.length_c   1.000
_cell.angle_alpha   90.00
_cell.angle_beta   90.00
_cell.angle_gamma   90.00
#
_symmetry.space_group_name_H-M   'P 1'
#
loop_
_entity.id
_entity.type
_entity.pdbx_description
1 polymer ?
#
loop_
_entity_poly.entity_id
_entity_poly.type
_entity_poly.pdbx_seq_one_letter_code
_entity_poly.pdbx_strand_id
1 'polypeptide(L)' 'MRQGTVMVMAAAVLLVGCGGPRIEWSNERGGIVTYAGSTEEQAMDVADDHCGKSGRKARVSNLNVADAKVTFDCVK' A
#
# COMPACT_ATOMS: atom_id res chain seq x y z
N MET A 1 7.08 -25.66 45.82
CA MET A 1 7.62 -24.56 44.98
C MET A 1 7.20 -24.84 43.55
N ARG A 2 6.46 -23.91 42.95
CA ARG A 2 5.69 -24.05 41.70
C ARG A 2 6.63 -24.28 40.51
N GLN A 3 6.46 -25.40 39.79
CA GLN A 3 6.99 -25.57 38.45
C GLN A 3 6.20 -24.65 37.51
N GLY A 4 6.95 -23.78 36.83
CA GLY A 4 6.45 -22.69 36.02
C GLY A 4 5.65 -23.17 34.81
N THR A 5 4.47 -22.60 34.67
CA THR A 5 3.68 -22.51 33.45
C THR A 5 4.43 -21.71 32.38
N VAL A 6 5.09 -22.40 31.46
CA VAL A 6 5.55 -21.88 30.16
C VAL A 6 5.38 -23.05 29.21
N MET A 7 4.45 -23.09 28.24
CA MET A 7 4.41 -22.22 27.09
C MET A 7 3.11 -22.54 26.32
N VAL A 8 2.00 -21.85 26.61
CA VAL A 8 0.88 -21.74 25.67
C VAL A 8 0.96 -20.32 25.13
N MET A 9 1.55 -20.14 23.95
CA MET A 9 1.31 -19.00 23.05
C MET A 9 2.23 -19.15 21.83
N ALA A 10 1.76 -19.90 20.83
CA ALA A 10 2.12 -19.64 19.44
C ALA A 10 0.81 -19.45 18.67
N ALA A 11 0.01 -18.50 19.15
CA ALA A 11 -1.17 -18.03 18.46
C ALA A 11 -0.74 -17.18 17.26
N ALA A 12 -1.19 -17.61 16.09
CA ALA A 12 -1.63 -16.77 14.98
C ALA A 12 -0.68 -15.66 14.48
N VAL A 13 0.17 -15.97 13.51
CA VAL A 13 0.69 -14.97 12.55
C VAL A 13 0.69 -15.55 11.14
N LEU A 14 -0.50 -15.81 10.56
CA LEU A 14 -0.62 -16.21 9.14
C LEU A 14 -1.77 -15.49 8.40
N LEU A 15 -2.14 -14.27 8.83
CA LEU A 15 -3.18 -13.47 8.16
C LEU A 15 -2.68 -12.12 7.63
N VAL A 16 -1.38 -11.96 7.38
CA VAL A 16 -0.85 -10.77 6.68
C VAL A 16 -0.74 -11.07 5.18
N GLY A 17 -1.89 -11.35 4.59
CA GLY A 17 -2.05 -11.57 3.15
C GLY A 17 -3.30 -10.88 2.61
N CYS A 18 -3.65 -9.70 3.15
CA CYS A 18 -4.65 -8.85 2.53
C CYS A 18 -4.05 -8.24 1.26
N GLY A 19 -4.71 -8.44 0.11
CA GLY A 19 -4.37 -7.86 -1.19
C GLY A 19 -4.46 -6.34 -1.19
N GLY A 20 -3.46 -5.70 -0.58
CA GLY A 20 -3.29 -4.26 -0.52
C GLY A 20 -2.97 -3.64 -1.88
N PRO A 21 -3.05 -2.31 -2.00
CA PRO A 21 -2.59 -1.62 -3.19
C PRO A 21 -1.10 -1.88 -3.42
N ARG A 22 -0.71 -2.07 -4.68
CA ARG A 22 0.67 -2.34 -5.10
C ARG A 22 1.10 -1.35 -6.17
N ILE A 23 2.31 -0.84 -6.06
CA ILE A 23 2.93 -0.06 -7.13
C ILE A 23 3.37 -1.03 -8.23
N GLU A 24 2.75 -0.97 -9.41
CA GLU A 24 3.17 -1.78 -10.57
C GLU A 24 4.36 -1.14 -11.30
N TRP A 25 4.42 0.18 -11.30
CA TRP A 25 5.52 0.92 -11.89
C TRP A 25 5.64 2.29 -11.21
N SER A 26 6.86 2.76 -10.97
CA SER A 26 7.09 4.10 -10.44
C SER A 26 8.49 4.59 -10.76
N ASN A 27 8.63 5.91 -10.89
CA ASN A 27 9.89 6.63 -10.94
C ASN A 27 9.80 7.92 -10.10
N GLU A 28 10.78 8.79 -10.24
CA GLU A 28 10.80 10.09 -9.55
C GLU A 28 9.68 11.04 -10.01
N ARG A 29 9.07 10.83 -11.17
CA ARG A 29 8.02 11.70 -11.73
C ARG A 29 6.61 11.22 -11.42
N GLY A 30 6.41 9.94 -11.12
CA GLY A 30 5.08 9.37 -10.92
C GLY A 30 5.10 7.85 -10.98
N GLY A 31 3.92 7.26 -11.12
CA GLY A 31 3.76 5.81 -11.17
C GLY A 31 2.34 5.34 -11.42
N ILE A 32 2.15 4.03 -11.31
CA ILE A 32 0.86 3.34 -11.42
C ILE A 32 0.70 2.45 -10.20
N VAL A 33 -0.38 2.65 -9.44
CA VAL A 33 -0.80 1.80 -8.33
C VAL A 33 -1.98 0.96 -8.77
N THR A 34 -1.90 -0.36 -8.60
CA THR A 34 -3.06 -1.25 -8.73
C THR A 34 -3.65 -1.51 -7.35
N TYR A 35 -4.96 -1.34 -7.21
CA TYR A 35 -5.68 -1.45 -5.93
C TYR A 35 -6.80 -2.50 -5.95
N ALA A 36 -6.74 -3.47 -6.88
CA ALA A 36 -7.68 -4.59 -6.91
C ALA A 36 -7.71 -5.32 -5.56
N GLY A 37 -8.88 -5.35 -4.90
CA GLY A 37 -9.05 -5.91 -3.56
C GLY A 37 -8.85 -4.91 -2.40
N SER A 38 -8.65 -3.63 -2.72
CA SER A 38 -8.44 -2.50 -1.81
C SER A 38 -9.29 -1.29 -2.23
N THR A 39 -9.18 -0.17 -1.50
CA THR A 39 -9.87 1.09 -1.87
C THR A 39 -8.97 2.01 -2.69
N GLU A 40 -9.59 2.91 -3.46
CA GLU A 40 -8.87 4.00 -4.15
C GLU A 40 -8.12 4.89 -3.15
N GLU A 41 -8.69 5.15 -1.97
CA GLU A 41 -8.06 5.91 -0.89
C GLU A 41 -6.73 5.26 -0.46
N GLN A 42 -6.69 3.94 -0.29
CA GLN A 42 -5.45 3.24 0.01
C GLN A 42 -4.44 3.31 -1.14
N ALA A 43 -4.91 3.32 -2.39
CA ALA A 43 -4.05 3.51 -3.56
C ALA A 43 -3.41 4.91 -3.56
N MET A 44 -4.18 5.91 -3.16
CA MET A 44 -3.74 7.30 -3.01
C MET A 44 -2.72 7.45 -1.88
N ASP A 45 -2.94 6.81 -0.73
CA ASP A 45 -1.97 6.80 0.37
C ASP A 45 -0.62 6.22 -0.08
N VAL A 46 -0.63 5.13 -0.86
CA VAL A 46 0.58 4.53 -1.43
C VAL A 46 1.28 5.47 -2.42
N ALA A 47 0.50 6.19 -3.24
CA ALA A 47 1.05 7.18 -4.16
C ALA A 47 1.66 8.38 -3.43
N ASP A 48 1.00 8.88 -2.39
CA ASP A 48 1.48 10.00 -1.57
C ASP A 48 2.73 9.63 -0.76
N ASP A 49 2.80 8.42 -0.19
CA ASP A 49 4.03 7.92 0.46
C ASP A 49 5.19 7.86 -0.53
N HIS A 50 4.95 7.40 -1.77
CA HIS A 50 5.97 7.35 -2.80
C HIS A 50 6.49 8.75 -3.16
N CYS A 51 5.60 9.71 -3.45
CA CYS A 51 6.02 11.07 -3.80
C CYS A 51 6.63 11.82 -2.60
N GLY A 52 6.14 11.54 -1.39
CA GLY A 52 6.58 12.11 -0.12
C GLY A 52 8.06 11.85 0.18
N LYS A 53 8.61 10.70 -0.26
CA LYS A 53 10.06 10.39 -0.20
C LYS A 53 10.93 11.43 -0.90
N SER A 54 10.36 12.19 -1.84
CA SER A 54 11.05 13.26 -2.56
C SER A 54 10.52 14.66 -2.24
N GLY A 55 9.77 14.82 -1.14
CA GLY A 55 9.19 16.09 -0.73
C GLY A 55 8.11 16.63 -1.68
N ARG A 56 7.44 15.73 -2.41
CA ARG A 56 6.40 16.03 -3.40
C ARG A 56 5.09 15.39 -2.99
N LYS A 57 3.98 15.86 -3.58
CA LYS A 57 2.64 15.28 -3.41
C LYS A 57 2.26 14.44 -4.62
N ALA A 58 1.48 13.39 -4.40
CA ALA A 58 0.88 12.68 -5.51
C ALA A 58 -0.32 13.47 -6.05
N ARG A 59 -0.44 13.49 -7.38
CA ARG A 59 -1.63 13.96 -8.08
C ARG A 59 -2.09 12.86 -9.01
N VAL A 60 -3.35 12.47 -8.93
CA VAL A 60 -3.95 11.54 -9.90
C VAL A 60 -3.95 12.19 -11.28
N SER A 61 -3.32 11.54 -12.24
CA SER A 61 -3.41 11.91 -13.65
C SER A 61 -4.37 11.03 -14.43
N ASN A 62 -4.58 9.78 -13.99
CA ASN A 62 -5.60 8.91 -14.54
C ASN A 62 -6.13 7.92 -13.50
N LEU A 63 -7.43 7.65 -13.54
CA LEU A 63 -8.08 6.64 -12.72
C LEU A 63 -8.80 5.66 -13.64
N ASN A 64 -8.35 4.40 -13.65
CA ASN A 64 -9.01 3.32 -14.37
C ASN A 64 -9.64 2.36 -13.36
N VAL A 65 -10.94 2.57 -13.12
CA VAL A 65 -11.71 1.76 -12.17
C VAL A 65 -11.91 0.33 -12.65
N ALA A 66 -12.01 0.10 -13.96
CA ALA A 66 -12.22 -1.23 -14.53
C ALA A 66 -11.04 -2.17 -14.26
N ASP A 67 -9.82 -1.64 -14.36
CA ASP A 67 -8.60 -2.39 -14.06
C ASP A 67 -8.10 -2.18 -12.62
N ALA A 68 -8.83 -1.41 -11.82
CA ALA A 68 -8.45 -0.95 -10.48
C ALA A 68 -7.02 -0.38 -10.46
N LYS A 69 -6.73 0.59 -11.34
CA LYS A 69 -5.42 1.27 -11.45
C LYS A 69 -5.54 2.77 -11.28
N VAL A 70 -4.63 3.35 -10.52
CA VAL A 70 -4.40 4.79 -10.38
C VAL A 70 -3.05 5.12 -10.99
N THR A 71 -3.04 5.97 -12.01
CA THR A 71 -1.81 6.64 -12.46
C THR A 71 -1.67 7.96 -11.71
N PHE A 72 -0.51 8.17 -11.12
CA PHE A 72 -0.19 9.35 -10.35
C PHE A 72 1.09 10.01 -10.83
N ASP A 73 1.17 11.32 -10.65
CA ASP A 73 2.36 12.14 -10.88
C ASP A 73 2.80 12.80 -9.57
N CYS A 74 4.12 12.85 -9.34
CA CYS A 74 4.72 13.53 -8.21
C CYS A 74 4.93 15.00 -8.55
N VAL A 75 4.06 15.86 -8.00
CA VAL A 75 4.06 17.31 -8.19
C VAL A 75 4.53 18.03 -6.92
N LYS A 76 5.03 19.26 -7.07
CA LYS A 76 5.40 20.10 -5.91
C LYS A 76 4.18 20.73 -5.27
#